data_AF-M2YHQ7-F1
#
_entry.id   AF-M2YHQ7-F1
#
_cell.length_a   1.000
_cell.length_b   1.000
_cell.length_c   1.000
_cell.angle_alpha   90.00
_cell.angle_beta   90.00
_cell.angle_gamma   90.00
#
_symmetry.space_group_name_H-M   'P 1'
#
loop_
_entity.id
_entity.type
_entity.pdbx_description
1 polymer ?
#
loop_
_entity_poly.entity_id
_entity_poly.type
_entity_poly.pdbx_seq_one_letter_code
_entity_poly.pdbx_strand_id
1 'polypeptide(L)'
;MSFLHCFPKGNATITYLNDLGDMESISDLSPCIIEERSFLLAQAFEDSTTGPQLHLEPLTPLSARPFLQYLYTGVYNLPTANGESFQDVPTSLLVHCQLYRLADIYDLPELKTAANLNIIRQCEFGCSSPDKPIDLCAAIEYMYRNMRESANVIDTITNYCVTCFLSHRLADDFEFRRMAYDLRPFHQDLCKVSMSRQFEDESSK
;
A
#
# COMPACT_ATOMS: atom_id res chain seq x y z
N MET A 1 17.03 -9.23 -10.99
CA MET A 1 16.42 -10.32 -11.78
C MET A 1 14.93 -10.34 -11.50
N SER A 2 14.07 -10.57 -12.51
CA SER A 2 12.62 -10.67 -12.30
C SER A 2 12.27 -12.02 -11.66
N PHE A 3 11.46 -12.02 -10.59
CA PHE A 3 11.06 -13.24 -9.88
C PHE A 3 10.34 -14.24 -10.79
N LEU A 4 9.68 -13.77 -11.85
CA LEU A 4 8.99 -14.61 -12.83
C LEU A 4 9.93 -15.58 -13.56
N HIS A 5 11.23 -15.27 -13.68
CA HIS A 5 12.20 -16.20 -14.29
C HIS A 5 12.51 -17.42 -13.42
N CYS A 6 12.17 -17.37 -12.13
CA CYS A 6 12.38 -18.49 -11.20
C CYS A 6 11.25 -19.54 -11.28
N PHE A 7 10.20 -19.29 -12.06
CA PHE A 7 9.02 -20.14 -12.15
C PHE A 7 8.74 -20.56 -13.59
N PRO A 8 8.05 -21.71 -13.80
CA PRO A 8 7.56 -22.08 -15.12
C PRO A 8 6.63 -21.00 -15.70
N LYS A 9 6.82 -20.68 -16.98
CA LYS A 9 5.90 -19.79 -17.70
C LYS A 9 4.53 -20.44 -17.83
N GLY A 10 3.47 -19.69 -17.57
CA GLY A 10 2.11 -20.07 -17.92
C GLY A 10 1.62 -19.34 -19.16
N ASN A 11 0.31 -19.41 -19.40
CA ASN A 11 -0.37 -18.80 -20.55
C ASN A 11 -1.46 -17.80 -20.15
N ALA A 12 -1.52 -17.41 -18.88
CA ALA A 12 -2.53 -16.48 -18.39
C ALA A 12 -2.02 -15.04 -18.44
N THR A 13 -2.97 -14.10 -18.49
CA THR A 13 -2.69 -12.66 -18.50
C THR A 13 -3.56 -11.93 -17.48
N ILE A 14 -2.94 -11.07 -16.67
CA ILE A 14 -3.64 -10.12 -15.81
C ILE A 14 -3.62 -8.75 -16.51
N THR A 15 -4.74 -8.05 -16.51
CA THR A 15 -4.84 -6.66 -17.00
C THR A 15 -5.32 -5.72 -15.90
N TYR A 16 -4.93 -4.45 -16.00
CA TYR A 16 -5.33 -3.37 -15.09
C TYR A 16 -5.26 -2.03 -15.79
N LEU A 17 -5.87 -0.99 -15.22
CA LEU A 17 -5.80 0.37 -15.74
C LEU A 17 -4.59 1.11 -15.16
N ASN A 18 -3.86 1.82 -16.02
CA ASN A 18 -2.79 2.72 -15.57
C ASN A 18 -3.33 4.10 -15.20
N ASP A 19 -2.43 5.00 -14.79
CA ASP A 19 -2.80 6.36 -14.33
C ASP A 19 -3.43 7.23 -15.43
N LEU A 20 -3.28 6.84 -16.71
CA LEU A 20 -3.88 7.51 -17.86
C LEU A 20 -5.22 6.89 -18.28
N GLY A 21 -5.63 5.79 -17.66
CA GLY A 21 -6.82 5.02 -18.04
C GLY A 21 -6.57 4.05 -19.20
N ASP A 22 -5.33 3.86 -19.63
CA ASP A 22 -4.97 2.85 -20.62
C ASP A 22 -4.85 1.47 -19.95
N MET A 23 -5.19 0.42 -20.69
CA MET A 23 -5.08 -0.96 -20.20
C MET A 23 -3.62 -1.45 -20.32
N GLU A 24 -3.04 -1.83 -19.18
CA GLU A 24 -1.77 -2.54 -19.10
C GLU A 24 -1.99 -4.04 -18.87
N SER A 25 -1.04 -4.85 -19.32
CA SER A 25 -1.12 -6.30 -19.24
C SER A 25 0.18 -6.93 -18.76
N ILE A 26 0.07 -7.94 -17.90
CA ILE A 26 1.17 -8.81 -17.49
C ILE A 26 0.85 -10.22 -17.96
N SER A 27 1.66 -10.75 -18.87
CA SER A 27 1.50 -12.07 -19.48
C SER A 27 2.49 -13.10 -18.92
N ASP A 28 2.48 -14.30 -19.48
CA ASP A 28 3.27 -15.47 -19.07
C ASP A 28 2.97 -15.96 -17.64
N LEU A 29 1.76 -15.66 -17.13
CA LEU A 29 1.36 -16.01 -15.77
C LEU A 29 0.83 -17.43 -15.67
N SER A 30 1.04 -18.06 -14.51
CA SER A 30 0.61 -19.42 -14.20
C SER A 30 -0.50 -19.39 -13.14
N PRO A 31 -1.77 -19.65 -13.52
CA PRO A 31 -2.88 -19.70 -12.57
C PRO A 31 -2.65 -20.72 -11.45
N CYS A 32 -1.99 -21.85 -11.73
CA CYS A 32 -1.69 -22.86 -10.72
C CYS A 32 -0.77 -22.34 -9.61
N ILE A 33 0.19 -21.45 -9.94
CA ILE A 33 1.06 -20.85 -8.93
C ILE A 33 0.27 -19.83 -8.11
N ILE A 34 -0.56 -19.01 -8.77
CA ILE A 34 -1.44 -18.06 -8.10
C ILE A 34 -2.41 -18.78 -7.15
N GLU A 35 -2.89 -19.97 -7.52
CA GLU A 35 -3.79 -20.80 -6.72
C GLU A 35 -3.18 -21.20 -5.37
N GLU A 36 -1.86 -21.39 -5.29
CA GLU A 36 -1.15 -21.67 -4.04
C GLU A 36 -1.21 -20.52 -3.02
N ARG A 37 -1.61 -19.32 -3.45
CA ARG A 37 -1.80 -18.14 -2.58
C ARG A 37 -3.24 -17.65 -2.55
N SER A 38 -3.96 -17.80 -3.64
CA SER A 38 -5.33 -17.33 -3.77
C SER A 38 -6.10 -18.23 -4.72
N PHE A 39 -6.85 -19.15 -4.13
CA PHE A 39 -7.84 -19.93 -4.88
C PHE A 39 -8.85 -19.00 -5.56
N LEU A 40 -9.31 -17.95 -4.87
CA LEU A 40 -10.26 -16.97 -5.40
C LEU A 40 -9.76 -16.34 -6.72
N LEU A 41 -8.53 -15.83 -6.74
CA LEU A 41 -7.96 -15.21 -7.94
C LEU A 41 -7.71 -16.23 -9.05
N ALA A 42 -7.24 -17.42 -8.72
CA ALA A 42 -7.00 -18.46 -9.72
C ALA A 42 -8.31 -18.88 -10.43
N GLN A 43 -9.42 -18.95 -9.70
CA GLN A 43 -10.74 -19.27 -10.25
C GLN A 43 -11.39 -18.10 -11.00
N ALA A 44 -10.92 -16.87 -10.80
CA ALA A 44 -11.47 -15.68 -11.44
C ALA A 44 -10.98 -15.48 -12.89
N PHE A 45 -9.98 -16.26 -13.34
CA PHE A 45 -9.54 -16.20 -14.73
C PHE A 45 -10.64 -16.71 -15.68
N GLU A 46 -10.95 -15.91 -16.69
CA GLU A 46 -11.90 -16.23 -17.74
C GLU A 46 -11.18 -16.81 -18.96
N ASP A 47 -11.75 -17.83 -19.58
CA ASP A 47 -11.19 -18.42 -20.80
C ASP A 47 -11.31 -17.46 -21.98
N SER A 48 -10.21 -17.25 -22.70
CA SER A 48 -10.13 -16.44 -23.91
C SER A 48 -9.33 -17.16 -24.99
N THR A 49 -9.45 -16.70 -26.24
CA THR A 49 -8.75 -17.27 -27.40
C THR A 49 -7.22 -17.24 -27.27
N THR A 50 -6.69 -16.35 -26.43
CA THR A 50 -5.24 -16.20 -26.19
C THR A 50 -4.77 -16.88 -24.89
N GLY A 51 -5.65 -17.62 -24.21
CA GLY A 51 -5.41 -18.16 -22.87
C GLY A 51 -6.21 -17.41 -21.79
N PRO A 52 -6.15 -17.87 -20.52
CA PRO A 52 -6.96 -17.31 -19.45
C PRO A 52 -6.64 -15.84 -19.17
N GLN A 53 -7.66 -15.01 -18.97
CA GLN A 53 -7.52 -13.58 -18.72
C GLN A 53 -8.23 -13.16 -17.43
N LEU A 54 -7.63 -12.25 -16.68
CA LEU A 54 -8.20 -11.69 -15.45
C LEU A 54 -7.98 -10.18 -15.43
N HIS A 55 -9.05 -9.41 -15.27
CA HIS A 55 -8.98 -7.97 -15.10
C HIS A 55 -9.06 -7.60 -13.61
N LEU A 56 -8.07 -6.84 -13.12
CA LEU A 56 -7.98 -6.39 -11.74
C LEU A 56 -8.05 -4.87 -11.66
N GLU A 57 -9.27 -4.32 -11.65
CA GLU A 57 -9.55 -2.88 -11.52
C GLU A 57 -8.80 -2.20 -10.34
N PRO A 58 -8.68 -2.81 -9.14
CA PRO A 58 -7.98 -2.15 -8.02
C PRO A 58 -6.45 -2.16 -8.12
N LEU A 59 -5.88 -2.86 -9.11
CA LEU A 59 -4.44 -2.95 -9.31
C LEU A 59 -3.95 -1.67 -9.99
N THR A 60 -2.76 -1.20 -9.61
CA THR A 60 -2.15 0.02 -10.17
C THR A 60 -0.75 -0.30 -10.68
N PRO A 61 -0.14 0.56 -11.52
CA PRO A 61 1.24 0.37 -11.95
C PRO A 61 2.23 0.17 -10.78
N LEU A 62 2.00 0.86 -9.66
CA LEU A 62 2.85 0.78 -8.48
C LEU A 62 2.69 -0.54 -7.71
N SER A 63 1.46 -1.06 -7.61
CA SER A 63 1.15 -2.27 -6.85
C SER A 63 1.20 -3.56 -7.67
N ALA A 64 1.13 -3.48 -9.01
CA ALA A 64 1.06 -4.63 -9.90
C ALA A 64 2.21 -5.62 -9.69
N ARG A 65 3.44 -5.13 -9.75
CA ARG A 65 4.63 -5.98 -9.60
C ARG A 65 4.79 -6.53 -8.17
N PRO A 66 4.70 -5.73 -7.09
CA PRO A 66 4.76 -6.25 -5.72
C PRO A 66 3.65 -7.27 -5.40
N PHE A 67 2.43 -7.01 -5.87
CA PHE A 67 1.30 -7.93 -5.68
C PHE A 67 1.56 -9.27 -6.37
N LEU A 68 2.02 -9.22 -7.63
CA LEU A 68 2.37 -10.43 -8.37
C LEU A 68 3.55 -11.18 -7.74
N GLN A 69 4.54 -10.47 -7.20
CA GLN A 69 5.64 -11.08 -6.46
C GLN A 69 5.13 -11.85 -5.24
N TYR A 70 4.17 -11.27 -4.50
CA TYR A 70 3.54 -11.96 -3.38
C TYR A 70 2.80 -13.22 -3.84
N LEU A 71 2.01 -13.15 -4.92
CA LEU A 71 1.29 -14.32 -5.42
C LEU A 71 2.22 -15.47 -5.82
N TYR A 72 3.44 -15.16 -6.28
CA TYR A 72 4.41 -16.17 -6.69
C TYR A 72 5.32 -16.66 -5.56
N THR A 73 5.66 -15.80 -4.60
CA THR A 73 6.73 -16.10 -3.64
C THR A 73 6.26 -16.09 -2.17
N GLY A 74 5.04 -15.59 -1.91
CA GLY A 74 4.53 -15.36 -0.55
C GLY A 74 5.08 -14.10 0.12
N VAL A 75 5.98 -13.36 -0.53
CA VAL A 75 6.54 -12.11 -0.02
C VAL A 75 6.57 -11.06 -1.13
N TYR A 76 6.57 -9.79 -0.77
CA TYR A 76 6.81 -8.70 -1.72
C TYR A 76 7.91 -7.80 -1.18
N ASN A 77 8.71 -7.26 -2.10
CA ASN A 77 9.77 -6.31 -1.77
C ASN A 77 9.58 -5.06 -2.62
N LEU A 78 9.84 -3.90 -2.01
CA LEU A 78 9.83 -2.62 -2.70
C LEU A 78 11.27 -2.12 -2.83
N PRO A 79 11.63 -1.45 -3.94
CA PRO A 79 12.88 -0.72 -3.97
C PRO A 79 12.84 0.41 -2.95
N THR A 80 13.96 0.66 -2.28
CA THR A 80 14.12 1.90 -1.49
C THR A 80 14.24 3.12 -2.39
N ALA A 81 14.28 4.31 -1.80
CA ALA A 81 14.55 5.56 -2.51
C ALA A 81 15.83 5.51 -3.39
N ASN A 82 16.82 4.69 -3.00
CA ASN A 82 18.08 4.53 -3.73
C ASN A 82 18.06 3.37 -4.75
N GLY A 83 16.91 2.71 -4.94
CA GLY A 83 16.75 1.57 -5.82
C GLY A 83 17.24 0.23 -5.26
N GLU A 84 17.61 0.17 -3.98
CA GLU A 84 18.08 -1.06 -3.34
C GLU A 84 16.89 -1.97 -3.01
N SER A 85 16.96 -3.24 -3.44
CA SER A 85 15.83 -4.18 -3.35
C SER A 85 15.79 -5.04 -2.08
N PHE A 86 16.70 -4.78 -1.12
CA PHE A 86 16.90 -5.62 0.08
C PHE A 86 16.91 -4.83 1.40
N GLN A 87 16.62 -3.53 1.35
CA GLN A 87 16.46 -2.72 2.55
C GLN A 87 14.97 -2.59 2.88
N ASP A 88 14.62 -2.75 4.16
CA ASP A 88 13.23 -2.76 4.63
C ASP A 88 12.60 -1.35 4.68
N VAL A 89 13.42 -0.30 4.84
CA VAL A 89 13.02 1.11 4.97
C VAL A 89 14.13 2.02 4.41
N PRO A 90 13.82 3.21 3.88
CA PRO A 90 12.49 3.72 3.58
C PRO A 90 11.96 3.19 2.23
N THR A 91 10.68 2.81 2.20
CA THR A 91 9.93 2.43 0.99
C THR A 91 8.59 3.16 0.93
N SER A 92 7.90 3.10 -0.21
CA SER A 92 6.63 3.82 -0.42
C SER A 92 5.53 3.36 0.52
N LEU A 93 5.03 4.28 1.35
CA LEU A 93 3.88 4.04 2.22
C LEU A 93 2.58 3.80 1.43
N LEU A 94 2.45 4.46 0.27
CA LEU A 94 1.31 4.31 -0.63
C LEU A 94 1.20 2.87 -1.14
N VAL A 95 2.31 2.28 -1.59
CA VAL A 95 2.29 0.92 -2.13
C VAL A 95 1.88 -0.09 -1.06
N HIS A 96 2.34 0.07 0.18
CA HIS A 96 1.87 -0.78 1.28
C HIS A 96 0.36 -0.62 1.55
N CYS A 97 -0.19 0.59 1.47
CA CYS A 97 -1.64 0.81 1.59
C CYS A 97 -2.42 0.14 0.44
N GLN A 98 -1.94 0.26 -0.80
CA GLN A 98 -2.54 -0.42 -1.96
C GLN A 98 -2.51 -1.94 -1.81
N LEU A 99 -1.40 -2.50 -1.34
CA LEU A 99 -1.29 -3.95 -1.08
C LEU A 99 -2.18 -4.40 0.08
N TYR A 100 -2.31 -3.60 1.14
CA TYR A 100 -3.27 -3.86 2.21
C TYR A 100 -4.69 -3.94 1.65
N ARG A 101 -5.08 -2.99 0.78
CA ARG A 101 -6.41 -2.97 0.17
C ARG A 101 -6.63 -4.15 -0.77
N LEU A 102 -5.65 -4.49 -1.61
CA LEU A 102 -5.72 -5.67 -2.48
C LEU A 102 -5.89 -6.95 -1.66
N ALA A 103 -5.16 -7.07 -0.55
CA ALA A 103 -5.27 -8.20 0.35
C ALA A 103 -6.66 -8.32 0.99
N ASP A 104 -7.28 -7.19 1.32
CA ASP A 104 -8.64 -7.13 1.85
C ASP A 104 -9.69 -7.50 0.78
N ILE A 105 -9.53 -7.04 -0.46
CA ILE A 105 -10.45 -7.35 -1.58
C ILE A 105 -10.40 -8.84 -1.95
N TYR A 106 -9.22 -9.43 -1.98
CA TYR A 106 -9.01 -10.81 -2.46
C TYR A 106 -8.82 -11.84 -1.35
N ASP A 107 -9.14 -11.47 -0.10
CA ASP A 107 -9.07 -12.33 1.08
C ASP A 107 -7.69 -13.01 1.26
N LEU A 108 -6.64 -12.19 1.33
CA LEU A 108 -5.23 -12.62 1.49
C LEU A 108 -4.69 -12.20 2.86
N PRO A 109 -5.01 -12.92 3.95
CA PRO A 109 -4.73 -12.47 5.31
C PRO A 109 -3.23 -12.30 5.59
N GLU A 110 -2.36 -13.11 5.02
CA GLU A 110 -0.91 -12.99 5.19
C GLU A 110 -0.37 -11.74 4.50
N LEU A 111 -0.85 -11.40 3.30
CA LEU A 111 -0.50 -10.15 2.63
C LEU A 111 -1.00 -8.94 3.42
N LYS A 112 -2.24 -9.00 3.93
CA LYS A 112 -2.83 -7.92 4.73
C LYS A 112 -2.00 -7.65 5.97
N THR A 113 -1.56 -8.72 6.64
CA THR A 113 -0.67 -8.66 7.80
C THR A 113 0.69 -8.08 7.43
N ALA A 114 1.33 -8.57 6.37
CA ALA A 114 2.63 -8.08 5.92
C ALA A 114 2.59 -6.60 5.51
N ALA A 115 1.53 -6.18 4.80
CA ALA A 115 1.30 -4.78 4.44
C ALA A 115 1.10 -3.89 5.66
N ASN A 116 0.31 -4.31 6.64
CA ASN A 116 0.12 -3.57 7.88
C ASN A 116 1.43 -3.41 8.66
N LEU A 117 2.22 -4.48 8.77
CA LEU A 117 3.53 -4.43 9.44
C LEU A 117 4.47 -3.44 8.74
N ASN A 118 4.50 -3.43 7.41
CA ASN A 118 5.31 -2.48 6.66
C ASN A 118 4.83 -1.04 6.79
N ILE A 119 3.51 -0.79 6.86
CA ILE A 119 2.96 0.55 7.17
C ILE A 119 3.46 1.05 8.53
N ILE A 120 3.38 0.21 9.55
CA ILE A 120 3.89 0.52 10.90
C ILE A 120 5.39 0.83 10.84
N ARG A 121 6.18 -0.04 10.20
CA ARG A 121 7.63 0.14 10.06
C ARG A 121 8.02 1.44 9.37
N GLN A 122 7.32 1.84 8.29
CA GLN A 122 7.60 3.12 7.62
C GLN A 122 7.31 4.31 8.55
N CYS A 123 6.22 4.25 9.32
CA CYS A 123 5.85 5.29 10.27
C CYS A 123 6.86 5.38 11.43
N GLU A 124 7.25 4.25 12.01
CA GLU A 124 8.24 4.18 13.09
C GLU A 124 9.62 4.66 12.63
N PHE A 125 10.06 4.23 11.44
CA PHE A 125 11.30 4.73 10.84
C PHE A 125 11.22 6.24 10.64
N GLY A 126 10.10 6.73 10.09
CA GLY A 126 9.82 8.16 9.91
C GLY A 126 10.01 8.96 11.20
N CYS A 127 9.55 8.47 12.34
CA CYS A 127 9.73 9.15 13.64
C CYS A 127 11.21 9.39 14.03
N SER A 128 12.13 8.58 13.51
CA SER A 128 13.57 8.69 13.78
C SER A 128 14.39 9.23 12.58
N SER A 129 13.73 9.45 11.45
CA SER A 129 14.31 9.95 10.21
C SER A 129 14.16 11.48 10.11
N PRO A 130 15.11 12.19 9.49
CA PRO A 130 14.91 13.61 9.17
C PRO A 130 13.79 13.83 8.14
N ASP A 131 13.52 12.82 7.32
CA ASP A 131 12.54 12.86 6.23
C ASP A 131 11.26 12.09 6.60
N LYS A 132 10.12 12.61 6.13
CA LYS A 132 8.82 11.92 6.20
C LYS A 132 8.79 10.65 5.33
N PRO A 133 7.94 9.65 5.63
CA PRO A 133 7.75 8.48 4.79
C PRO A 133 7.46 8.84 3.33
N ILE A 134 8.04 8.05 2.44
CA ILE A 134 7.86 8.18 1.00
C ILE A 134 6.37 8.04 0.66
N ASP A 135 5.85 8.96 -0.16
CA ASP A 135 4.47 9.03 -0.59
C ASP A 135 3.42 9.18 0.53
N LEU A 136 3.79 9.75 1.69
CA LEU A 136 2.89 9.96 2.82
C LEU A 136 1.54 10.59 2.42
N CYS A 137 1.55 11.69 1.68
CA CYS A 137 0.33 12.41 1.33
C CYS A 137 -0.57 11.59 0.39
N ALA A 138 0.03 10.96 -0.65
CA ALA A 138 -0.71 10.08 -1.54
C ALA A 138 -1.28 8.85 -0.80
N ALA A 139 -0.57 8.31 0.19
CA ALA A 139 -1.05 7.21 1.03
C ALA A 139 -2.27 7.62 1.86
N ILE A 140 -2.25 8.81 2.48
CA ILE A 140 -3.39 9.35 3.24
C ILE A 140 -4.60 9.55 2.32
N GLU A 141 -4.41 10.20 1.16
CA GLU A 141 -5.49 10.38 0.18
C GLU A 141 -6.10 9.04 -0.24
N TYR A 142 -5.25 8.06 -0.56
CA TYR A 142 -5.68 6.71 -0.94
C TYR A 142 -6.46 6.01 0.17
N MET A 143 -5.96 6.06 1.41
CA MET A 143 -6.58 5.42 2.56
C MET A 143 -7.96 5.99 2.87
N TYR A 144 -8.12 7.31 2.90
CA TYR A 144 -9.43 7.93 3.17
C TYR A 144 -10.43 7.77 2.03
N ARG A 145 -9.95 7.46 0.81
CA ARG A 145 -10.81 7.13 -0.32
C ARG A 145 -11.22 5.66 -0.36
N ASN A 146 -10.32 4.74 -0.05
CA ASN A 146 -10.49 3.31 -0.35
C ASN A 146 -10.49 2.38 0.87
N MET A 147 -10.09 2.88 2.05
CA MET A 147 -9.79 2.07 3.24
C MET A 147 -10.38 2.68 4.52
N ARG A 148 -11.52 3.37 4.43
CA ARG A 148 -12.19 4.04 5.58
C ARG A 148 -12.49 3.10 6.74
N GLU A 149 -12.69 1.82 6.47
CA GLU A 149 -13.03 0.80 7.46
C GLU A 149 -11.77 0.20 8.13
N SER A 150 -10.58 0.48 7.60
CA SER A 150 -9.30 0.00 8.13
C SER A 150 -8.77 0.91 9.24
N ALA A 151 -9.51 0.95 10.36
CA ALA A 151 -9.23 1.87 11.49
C ALA A 151 -7.78 1.79 11.97
N ASN A 152 -7.20 0.59 12.06
CA ASN A 152 -5.80 0.38 12.46
C ASN A 152 -4.79 1.11 11.56
N VAL A 153 -5.03 1.15 10.24
CA VAL A 153 -4.14 1.83 9.28
C VAL A 153 -4.30 3.35 9.44
N ILE A 154 -5.55 3.81 9.54
CA ILE A 154 -5.88 5.23 9.76
C ILE A 154 -5.24 5.75 11.03
N ASP A 155 -5.40 5.02 12.13
CA ASP A 155 -4.86 5.38 13.43
C ASP A 155 -3.33 5.43 13.38
N THR A 156 -2.68 4.45 12.76
CA THR A 156 -1.21 4.39 12.65
C THR A 156 -0.66 5.63 11.93
N ILE A 157 -1.19 5.92 10.73
CA ILE A 157 -0.69 7.03 9.90
C ILE A 157 -1.05 8.39 10.54
N THR A 158 -2.25 8.54 11.10
CA THR A 158 -2.68 9.78 11.75
C THR A 158 -1.85 10.04 13.01
N ASN A 159 -1.57 9.02 13.81
CA ASN A 159 -0.67 9.13 14.96
C ASN A 159 0.74 9.56 14.56
N TYR A 160 1.29 8.98 13.50
CA TYR A 160 2.58 9.41 12.97
C TYR A 160 2.56 10.89 12.55
N CYS A 161 1.52 11.34 11.84
CA CYS A 161 1.39 12.73 11.41
C CYS A 161 1.36 13.70 12.60
N VAL A 162 0.63 13.37 13.67
CA VAL A 162 0.60 14.20 14.88
C VAL A 162 1.94 14.16 15.61
N THR A 163 2.59 13.00 15.73
CA THR A 163 3.91 12.85 16.37
C THR A 163 4.97 13.69 15.66
N CYS A 164 5.01 13.62 14.34
CA CYS A 164 6.08 14.24 13.54
C CYS A 164 5.68 15.59 12.94
N PHE A 165 4.55 16.16 13.38
CA PHE A 165 3.98 17.37 12.77
C PHE A 165 4.98 18.53 12.68
N LEU A 166 5.71 18.77 13.78
CA LEU A 166 6.72 19.82 13.87
C LEU A 166 8.07 19.39 13.29
N SER A 167 8.53 18.17 13.59
CA SER A 167 9.86 17.69 13.18
C SER A 167 9.99 17.59 11.67
N HIS A 168 8.93 17.15 10.98
CA HIS A 168 8.88 17.06 9.52
C HIS A 168 8.22 18.26 8.85
N ARG A 169 7.94 19.33 9.62
CA ARG A 169 7.36 20.59 9.13
C ARG A 169 6.10 20.38 8.28
N LEU A 170 5.21 19.48 8.71
CA LEU A 170 3.98 19.15 7.96
C LEU A 170 3.05 20.37 7.79
N ALA A 171 3.15 21.36 8.68
CA ALA A 171 2.45 22.64 8.56
C ALA A 171 2.95 23.53 7.41
N ASP A 172 4.17 23.32 6.93
CA ASP A 172 4.76 24.09 5.83
C ASP A 172 4.67 23.31 4.49
N ASP A 173 4.43 22.01 4.56
CA ASP A 173 4.25 21.14 3.40
C ASP A 173 2.94 21.47 2.66
N PHE A 174 3.07 21.95 1.42
CA PHE A 174 1.93 22.39 0.62
C PHE A 174 0.93 21.27 0.34
N GLU A 175 1.42 20.07 0.00
CA GLU A 175 0.55 18.93 -0.33
C GLU A 175 -0.20 18.45 0.90
N PHE A 176 0.48 18.35 2.04
CA PHE A 176 -0.13 17.97 3.31
C PHE A 176 -1.22 18.96 3.72
N ARG A 177 -0.97 20.26 3.64
CA ARG A 177 -1.96 21.30 3.95
C ARG A 177 -3.17 21.26 3.03
N ARG A 178 -2.93 21.14 1.72
CA ARG A 178 -4.00 21.05 0.72
C ARG A 178 -4.89 19.84 1.03
N MET A 179 -4.27 18.68 1.22
CA MET A 179 -4.96 17.44 1.57
C MET A 179 -5.72 17.54 2.89
N ALA A 180 -5.13 18.13 3.94
CA ALA A 180 -5.82 18.34 5.22
C ALA A 180 -7.04 19.26 5.06
N TYR A 181 -6.95 20.28 4.21
CA TYR A 181 -8.09 21.15 3.94
C TYR A 181 -9.20 20.43 3.14
N ASP A 182 -8.83 19.70 2.09
CA ASP A 182 -9.78 19.06 1.17
C ASP A 182 -10.44 17.80 1.79
N LEU A 183 -9.67 17.00 2.53
CA LEU A 183 -10.14 15.79 3.18
C LEU A 183 -10.59 16.08 4.61
N ARG A 184 -11.80 16.62 4.75
CA ARG A 184 -12.43 16.90 6.05
C ARG A 184 -12.35 15.74 7.07
N PRO A 185 -12.59 14.46 6.71
CA PRO A 185 -12.44 13.36 7.65
C PRO A 185 -11.02 13.25 8.23
N PHE A 186 -10.00 13.40 7.37
CA PHE A 186 -8.60 13.37 7.79
C PHE A 186 -8.28 14.52 8.76
N HIS A 187 -8.72 15.73 8.46
CA HIS A 187 -8.56 16.87 9.38
C HIS A 187 -9.21 16.61 10.74
N GLN A 188 -10.42 16.04 10.77
CA GLN A 188 -11.10 15.72 12.01
C GLN A 188 -10.30 14.71 12.83
N ASP A 189 -9.76 13.67 12.21
CA ASP A 189 -8.98 12.65 12.90
C ASP A 189 -7.63 13.19 13.39
N LEU A 190 -6.97 14.07 12.64
CA LEU A 190 -5.80 14.82 13.11
C LEU A 190 -6.11 15.62 14.39
N CYS A 191 -7.22 16.38 14.39
CA CYS A 191 -7.64 17.15 15.56
C CYS A 191 -7.94 16.25 16.75
N LYS A 192 -8.66 15.14 16.56
CA LYS A 192 -8.97 14.19 17.64
C LYS A 192 -7.70 13.63 18.27
N VAL A 193 -6.78 13.12 17.45
CA VAL A 193 -5.52 12.54 17.94
C VAL A 193 -4.67 13.60 18.65
N SER A 194 -4.61 14.82 18.11
CA SER A 194 -3.89 15.93 18.75
C SER A 194 -4.49 16.32 20.10
N MET A 195 -5.81 16.37 20.23
CA MET A 195 -6.48 16.71 21.49
C MET A 195 -6.26 15.61 22.53
N SER A 196 -6.41 14.34 22.17
CA SER A 196 -6.20 13.22 23.09
C SER A 196 -4.81 13.24 23.74
N ARG A 197 -3.76 13.59 22.98
CA ARG A 197 -2.39 13.68 23.51
C ARG A 197 -2.18 14.83 24.49
N GLN A 198 -2.83 15.97 24.28
CA GLN A 198 -2.76 17.09 25.23
C GLN A 198 -3.34 16.70 26.59
N PHE A 199 -4.40 15.88 26.62
CA PHE A 199 -4.96 15.36 27.87
C PHE A 199 -4.07 14.31 28.56
N GLU A 200 -3.34 13.50 27.81
CA GLU A 200 -2.36 12.53 28.36
C GLU A 200 -1.15 13.24 29.00
N ASP A 201 -0.66 14.32 28.38
CA ASP A 201 0.44 15.13 28.92
C ASP A 201 0.03 15.97 30.16
N GLU A 202 -1.23 16.38 30.26
CA GLU A 202 -1.76 17.12 31.43
C GLU A 202 -2.11 16.22 32.61
N SER A 203 -2.54 14.98 32.38
CA SER A 203 -2.86 14.00 33.44
C SER A 203 -1.63 13.31 34.02
N SER A 204 -0.46 13.51 33.42
CA SER A 204 0.83 12.97 33.86
C SER A 204 1.68 13.98 34.66
N LYS A 205 1.10 15.13 35.04
CA LYS A 205 1.70 16.17 35.91
C LYS A 205 0.98 16.26 37.24
#